data_AF-A0A7C2YLA1-F1
#
_entry.id   AF-A0A7C2YLA1-F1
#
_cell.length_a   1.000
_cell.length_b   1.000
_cell.length_c   1.000
_cell.angle_alpha   90.00
_cell.angle_beta   90.00
_cell.angle_gamma   90.00
#
_symmetry.space_group_name_H-M   'P 1'
#
loop_
_entity.id
_entity.type
_entity.pdbx_description
1 polymer ?
#
loop_
_entity_poly.entity_id
_entity_poly.type
_entity_poly.pdbx_seq_one_letter_code
_entity_poly.pdbx_strand_id
1 'polypeptide(L)'
;MRRLGPGLRFFTLLAALLASGSSSAAQTLQDVLSQHSIPAVSGTIQNLNERITSFAVLDSATHFVIAYYIDDGSGLLSPPLLVGRYNKKEQGWKTTALRNVGAPFLGTEVNCLGSVTAIRQMPGFIFIDTHLNPSAGCLVVFSDDLAVRKALSGWYLAAFRSGLLVFHRSQIHFAPTHPMEIAVYNLQSDAQTQIYPPLQDPIRAEYVERLRSLMPGEDWCREHNTSCDPRQFSNEIWGAVAVNEEAGAMAFVARFDPGGLVPKEVQERTPDLTQDVAYVFLFSPHAVRHRQFRFSEIRERFGAAAQDDLVKPAVLDRLFAQTSPRPER
;
A
#
# COMPACT_ATOMS: atom_id res chain seq x y z
N MET A 1 15.93 -66.48 16.66
CA MET A 1 16.29 -65.17 17.25
C MET A 1 15.60 -64.07 16.45
N ARG A 2 15.17 -63.02 17.15
CA ARG A 2 14.51 -61.77 16.71
C ARG A 2 12.98 -61.79 16.62
N ARG A 3 12.43 -60.98 17.53
CA ARG A 3 11.03 -60.70 17.88
C ARG A 3 10.39 -59.79 16.83
N LEU A 4 9.18 -60.11 16.42
CA LEU A 4 8.22 -59.16 15.82
C LEU A 4 7.35 -58.62 16.97
N GLY A 5 7.36 -57.29 17.13
CA GLY A 5 6.57 -56.59 18.14
C GLY A 5 5.08 -56.46 17.74
N PRO A 6 4.18 -56.31 18.72
CA PRO A 6 2.74 -56.29 18.49
C PRO A 6 2.25 -54.87 18.13
N GLY A 7 1.51 -54.74 17.04
CA GLY A 7 0.68 -53.58 16.77
C GLY A 7 -0.75 -53.87 17.23
N LEU A 8 -1.16 -53.32 18.38
CA LEU A 8 -2.55 -53.34 18.80
C LEU A 8 -2.91 -52.05 19.56
N ARG A 9 -4.08 -51.51 19.17
CA ARG A 9 -5.03 -50.65 19.91
C ARG A 9 -4.99 -49.14 19.66
N PHE A 10 -5.98 -48.73 18.85
CA PHE A 10 -7.04 -47.77 19.19
C PHE A 10 -6.65 -46.55 20.03
N PHE A 11 -6.72 -45.38 19.39
CA PHE A 11 -7.27 -44.18 20.00
C PHE A 11 -8.17 -43.46 18.99
N THR A 12 -9.47 -43.58 19.22
CA THR A 12 -10.49 -42.65 18.76
C THR A 12 -10.39 -41.40 19.63
N LEU A 13 -10.10 -40.22 19.09
CA LEU A 13 -10.43 -38.96 19.76
C LEU A 13 -10.43 -37.77 18.78
N LEU A 14 -11.64 -37.25 18.58
CA LEU A 14 -12.01 -35.83 18.62
C LEU A 14 -11.23 -34.83 17.73
N ALA A 15 -11.88 -34.37 16.67
CA ALA A 15 -11.65 -33.03 16.12
C ALA A 15 -12.99 -32.41 15.69
N ALA A 16 -13.87 -32.20 16.67
CA ALA A 16 -14.95 -31.22 16.57
C ALA A 16 -14.43 -29.89 17.12
N LEU A 17 -13.65 -29.17 16.32
CA LEU A 17 -13.30 -27.78 16.54
C LEU A 17 -13.09 -27.17 15.16
N LEU A 18 -14.04 -26.34 14.72
CA LEU A 18 -13.88 -25.17 13.84
C LEU A 18 -15.28 -24.70 13.40
N ALA A 19 -16.06 -24.26 14.37
CA ALA A 19 -17.19 -23.35 14.12
C ALA A 19 -17.37 -22.42 15.33
N SER A 20 -16.25 -21.90 15.87
CA SER A 20 -16.27 -20.65 16.63
C SER A 20 -16.23 -19.52 15.62
N GLY A 21 -17.29 -19.41 14.81
CA GLY A 21 -17.67 -18.12 14.26
C GLY A 21 -18.07 -17.28 15.46
N SER A 22 -17.09 -16.69 16.14
CA SER A 22 -17.36 -15.55 16.99
C SER A 22 -18.01 -14.55 16.06
N SER A 23 -19.34 -14.51 16.05
CA SER A 23 -20.08 -13.31 15.71
C SER A 23 -19.48 -12.26 16.63
N SER A 24 -18.48 -11.54 16.13
CA SER A 24 -17.94 -10.39 16.80
C SER A 24 -19.16 -9.51 16.98
N ALA A 25 -19.70 -9.48 18.20
CA ALA A 25 -20.73 -8.52 18.55
C ALA A 25 -20.24 -7.17 18.04
N ALA A 26 -21.08 -6.45 17.30
CA ALA A 26 -20.71 -5.16 16.72
C ALA A 26 -20.15 -4.27 17.83
N GLN A 27 -18.87 -3.90 17.69
CA GLN A 27 -18.09 -3.22 18.70
C GLN A 27 -18.57 -1.77 18.81
N THR A 28 -18.71 -1.26 20.04
CA THR A 28 -19.02 0.16 20.25
C THR A 28 -17.76 1.02 20.22
N LEU A 29 -17.90 2.33 20.04
CA LEU A 29 -16.77 3.25 20.18
C LEU A 29 -16.12 3.13 21.57
N GLN A 30 -16.92 3.03 22.63
CA GLN A 30 -16.43 2.89 24.00
C GLN A 30 -15.60 1.62 24.18
N ASP A 31 -16.00 0.51 23.56
CA ASP A 31 -15.23 -0.74 23.61
C ASP A 31 -13.83 -0.56 23.00
N VAL A 32 -13.74 0.11 21.84
CA VAL A 32 -12.44 0.40 21.19
C VAL A 32 -11.59 1.31 22.08
N LEU A 33 -12.15 2.40 22.61
CA LEU A 33 -11.39 3.30 23.48
C LEU A 33 -10.89 2.58 24.73
N SER A 34 -11.71 1.72 25.32
CA SER A 34 -11.35 0.92 26.50
C SER A 34 -10.23 -0.08 26.19
N GLN A 35 -10.29 -0.75 25.04
CA GLN A 35 -9.24 -1.67 24.58
C GLN A 35 -7.88 -0.97 24.44
N HIS A 36 -7.87 0.29 24.06
CA HIS A 36 -6.66 1.11 23.92
C HIS A 36 -6.30 1.93 25.17
N SER A 37 -7.02 1.73 26.28
CA SER A 37 -6.83 2.49 27.53
C SER A 37 -6.91 4.02 27.32
N ILE A 38 -7.80 4.46 26.41
CA ILE A 38 -8.02 5.87 26.11
C ILE A 38 -9.23 6.37 26.90
N PRO A 39 -9.12 7.48 27.64
CA PRO A 39 -10.24 7.99 28.43
C PRO A 39 -11.36 8.50 27.50
N ALA A 40 -12.53 7.90 27.68
CA ALA A 40 -13.78 8.38 27.12
C ALA A 40 -14.33 9.50 28.01
N VAL A 41 -14.21 10.75 27.57
CA VAL A 41 -14.80 11.90 28.27
C VAL A 41 -16.10 12.26 27.56
N SER A 42 -17.23 12.02 28.22
CA SER A 42 -18.55 12.39 27.69
C SER A 42 -18.59 13.89 27.37
N GLY A 43 -19.01 14.21 26.15
CA GLY A 43 -19.10 15.60 25.67
C GLY A 43 -17.93 16.05 24.79
N THR A 44 -16.77 15.37 24.81
CA THR A 44 -15.66 15.67 23.89
C THR A 44 -15.62 14.75 22.68
N ILE A 45 -16.00 13.48 22.87
CA ILE A 45 -16.20 12.52 21.80
C ILE A 45 -17.64 12.02 21.90
N GLN A 46 -18.37 12.09 20.78
CA GLN A 46 -19.79 11.74 20.71
C GLN A 46 -19.95 10.24 20.41
N ASN A 47 -21.17 9.72 20.57
CA ASN A 47 -21.54 8.37 20.11
C ASN A 47 -20.77 7.23 20.79
N LEU A 48 -20.32 7.43 22.04
CA LEU A 48 -19.55 6.43 22.80
C LEU A 48 -20.22 5.05 22.84
N ASN A 49 -21.53 5.04 23.04
CA ASN A 49 -22.30 3.79 23.19
C ASN A 49 -22.84 3.26 21.85
N GLU A 50 -22.60 3.97 20.75
CA GLU A 50 -23.05 3.55 19.43
C GLU A 50 -22.11 2.49 18.87
N ARG A 51 -22.68 1.58 18.08
CA ARG A 51 -21.90 0.62 17.30
C ARG A 51 -21.16 1.35 16.20
N ILE A 52 -19.93 0.91 15.94
CA ILE A 52 -19.11 1.47 14.88
C ILE A 52 -18.73 0.40 13.87
N THR A 53 -18.51 0.82 12.64
CA THR A 53 -18.09 -0.05 11.54
C THR A 53 -17.00 0.63 10.72
N SER A 54 -16.31 -0.20 9.92
CA SER A 54 -15.31 0.24 8.96
C SER A 54 -14.33 1.25 9.55
N PHE A 55 -13.72 0.88 10.67
CA PHE A 55 -12.85 1.76 11.45
C PHE A 55 -11.41 1.30 11.41
N ALA A 56 -10.51 2.25 11.65
CA ALA A 56 -9.11 1.97 11.94
C ALA A 56 -8.63 2.84 13.10
N VAL A 57 -7.59 2.36 13.78
CA VAL A 57 -6.95 3.04 14.91
C VAL A 57 -5.46 3.19 14.65
N LEU A 58 -4.91 4.31 15.12
CA LEU A 58 -3.50 4.51 15.31
C LEU A 58 -3.27 4.81 16.78
N ASP A 59 -2.49 3.97 17.44
CA ASP A 59 -2.17 4.12 18.85
C ASP A 59 -0.65 4.24 19.04
N SER A 60 -0.18 5.46 19.28
CA SER A 60 1.23 5.78 19.46
C SER A 60 1.52 6.25 20.88
N ALA A 61 2.80 6.47 21.19
CA ALA A 61 3.21 6.98 22.50
C ALA A 61 2.60 8.36 22.82
N THR A 62 2.38 9.20 21.81
CA THR A 62 1.94 10.60 21.99
C THR A 62 0.49 10.84 21.60
N HIS A 63 -0.04 10.07 20.67
CA HIS A 63 -1.40 10.25 20.14
C HIS A 63 -2.14 8.93 20.00
N PHE A 64 -3.44 8.99 20.19
CA PHE A 64 -4.40 8.01 19.69
C PHE A 64 -5.27 8.68 18.62
N VAL A 65 -5.49 8.00 17.50
CA VAL A 65 -6.36 8.47 16.41
C VAL A 65 -7.31 7.34 16.05
N ILE A 66 -8.58 7.65 15.85
CA ILE A 66 -9.59 6.73 15.35
C ILE A 66 -10.39 7.40 14.25
N ALA A 67 -10.70 6.65 13.20
CA ALA A 67 -11.61 7.07 12.15
C ALA A 67 -12.62 5.95 11.91
N TYR A 68 -13.91 6.30 11.86
CA TYR A 68 -15.00 5.31 11.92
C TYR A 68 -16.32 5.87 11.38
N TYR A 69 -17.22 4.97 11.03
CA TYR A 69 -18.63 5.25 10.77
C TYR A 69 -19.49 4.71 11.92
N ILE A 70 -20.65 5.33 12.15
CA ILE A 70 -21.70 4.74 12.99
C ILE A 70 -22.35 3.61 12.20
N ASP A 71 -22.48 2.46 12.83
CA ASP A 71 -23.22 1.32 12.27
C ASP A 71 -24.71 1.49 12.57
N ASP A 72 -25.47 1.93 11.56
CA ASP A 72 -26.93 2.06 11.62
C ASP A 72 -27.67 0.73 11.32
N GLY A 73 -26.92 -0.36 11.11
CA GLY A 73 -27.45 -1.68 10.79
C GLY A 73 -27.88 -1.86 9.33
N SER A 74 -27.71 -0.85 8.47
CA SER A 74 -28.06 -0.95 7.03
C SER A 74 -27.03 -1.76 6.22
N GLY A 75 -25.81 -1.92 6.75
CA GLY A 75 -24.67 -2.48 6.02
C GLY A 75 -24.04 -1.51 5.01
N LEU A 76 -24.53 -0.26 4.94
CA LEU A 76 -23.96 0.80 4.12
C LEU A 76 -23.08 1.74 4.96
N LEU A 77 -22.11 2.38 4.31
CA LEU A 77 -21.35 3.47 4.94
C LEU A 77 -22.13 4.77 4.81
N SER A 78 -22.78 5.18 5.89
CA SER A 78 -23.56 6.42 5.98
C SER A 78 -22.68 7.57 6.51
N PRO A 79 -22.35 8.60 5.71
CA PRO A 79 -21.60 9.75 6.21
C PRO A 79 -22.29 10.45 7.40
N PRO A 80 -21.52 11.10 8.29
CA PRO A 80 -20.11 11.44 8.13
C PRO A 80 -19.13 10.33 8.52
N LEU A 81 -17.93 10.36 7.92
CA LEU A 81 -16.76 9.72 8.52
C LEU A 81 -16.35 10.55 9.74
N LEU A 82 -16.40 9.95 10.93
CA LEU A 82 -16.01 10.58 12.18
C LEU A 82 -14.53 10.31 12.44
N VAL A 83 -13.77 11.35 12.78
CA VAL A 83 -12.36 11.24 13.11
C VAL A 83 -12.10 11.88 14.47
N GLY A 84 -11.49 11.13 15.38
CA GLY A 84 -11.09 11.59 16.70
C GLY A 84 -9.58 11.45 16.89
N ARG A 85 -8.96 12.46 17.49
CA ARG A 85 -7.55 12.45 17.91
C ARG A 85 -7.47 12.81 19.37
N TYR A 86 -6.84 11.94 20.16
CA TYR A 86 -6.52 12.17 21.55
C TYR A 86 -5.03 12.43 21.71
N ASN A 87 -4.67 13.59 22.25
CA ASN A 87 -3.30 13.89 22.66
C ASN A 87 -3.07 13.31 24.06
N LYS A 88 -2.21 12.30 24.17
CA LYS A 88 -1.95 11.62 25.46
C LYS A 88 -1.20 12.48 26.46
N LYS A 89 -0.42 13.45 25.99
CA LYS A 89 0.34 14.37 26.84
C LYS A 89 -0.55 15.47 27.41
N GLU A 90 -1.37 16.09 26.56
CA GLU A 90 -2.29 17.17 26.94
C GLU A 90 -3.62 16.65 27.50
N GLN A 91 -3.86 15.34 27.35
CA GLN A 91 -5.09 14.65 27.71
C GLN A 91 -6.34 15.26 27.08
N GLY A 92 -6.21 15.76 25.85
CA GLY A 92 -7.25 16.48 25.12
C GLY A 92 -7.70 15.78 23.84
N TRP A 93 -9.01 15.84 23.57
CA TRP A 93 -9.62 15.36 22.34
C TRP A 93 -9.76 16.50 21.31
N LYS A 94 -9.55 16.15 20.05
CA LYS A 94 -10.03 16.89 18.88
C LYS A 94 -10.86 15.94 18.02
N THR A 95 -11.92 16.44 17.42
CA THR A 95 -12.81 15.64 16.56
C THR A 95 -13.20 16.42 15.32
N THR A 96 -13.40 15.72 14.21
CA THR A 96 -14.01 16.26 12.99
C THR A 96 -14.96 15.24 12.36
N ALA A 97 -15.84 15.71 11.47
CA ALA A 97 -16.83 14.89 10.79
C ALA A 97 -16.85 15.24 9.30
N LEU A 98 -16.48 14.29 8.45
CA LEU A 98 -16.42 14.50 7.00
C LEU A 98 -17.69 14.00 6.33
N ARG A 99 -18.44 14.91 5.71
CA ARG A 99 -19.62 14.59 4.89
C ARG A 99 -19.30 14.48 3.41
N ASN A 100 -18.23 15.12 2.97
CA ASN A 100 -17.72 15.04 1.61
C ASN A 100 -16.22 15.35 1.62
N VAL A 101 -15.44 14.59 0.84
CA VAL A 101 -14.04 14.87 0.54
C VAL A 101 -13.72 14.23 -0.80
N GLY A 102 -13.33 15.01 -1.80
CA GLY A 102 -13.13 14.53 -3.16
C GLY A 102 -11.66 14.38 -3.53
N ALA A 103 -11.34 13.42 -4.40
CA ALA A 103 -10.07 13.35 -5.09
C ALA A 103 -10.29 13.10 -6.59
N PRO A 104 -9.40 13.61 -7.47
CA PRO A 104 -9.47 13.29 -8.89
C PRO A 104 -9.08 11.82 -9.13
N PHE A 105 -9.94 11.09 -9.83
CA PHE A 105 -9.72 9.73 -10.31
C PHE A 105 -10.18 9.64 -11.77
N LEU A 106 -9.25 9.35 -12.69
CA LEU A 106 -9.53 9.22 -14.14
C LEU A 106 -10.25 10.45 -14.75
N GLY A 107 -9.91 11.65 -14.28
CA GLY A 107 -10.47 12.90 -14.80
C GLY A 107 -11.83 13.28 -14.21
N THR A 108 -12.39 12.46 -13.31
CA THR A 108 -13.60 12.79 -12.54
C THR A 108 -13.28 12.92 -11.06
N GLU A 109 -14.07 13.72 -10.35
CA GLU A 109 -13.95 13.81 -8.90
C GLU A 109 -14.76 12.68 -8.26
N VAL A 110 -14.11 11.88 -7.41
CA VAL A 110 -14.74 10.80 -6.66
C VAL A 110 -14.74 11.14 -5.17
N ASN A 111 -15.83 10.82 -4.49
CA ASN A 111 -15.92 10.97 -3.05
C ASN A 111 -15.06 9.91 -2.36
N CYS A 112 -14.15 10.34 -1.50
CA CYS A 112 -13.17 9.54 -0.78
C CYS A 112 -13.68 8.97 0.56
N LEU A 113 -14.98 9.06 0.83
CA LEU A 113 -15.63 8.49 2.01
C LEU A 113 -15.95 6.99 1.87
N GLY A 114 -14.92 6.20 1.58
CA GLY A 114 -14.98 4.73 1.55
C GLY A 114 -14.64 4.08 2.89
N SER A 115 -14.47 2.76 2.88
CA SER A 115 -14.14 1.99 4.08
C SER A 115 -12.77 2.38 4.63
N VAL A 116 -12.67 2.83 5.89
CA VAL A 116 -11.37 3.10 6.52
C VAL A 116 -10.57 1.81 6.67
N THR A 117 -9.35 1.78 6.15
CA THR A 117 -8.47 0.59 6.19
C THR A 117 -7.22 0.78 7.03
N ALA A 118 -6.71 2.02 7.12
CA ALA A 118 -5.53 2.32 7.91
C ALA A 118 -5.46 3.79 8.32
N ILE A 119 -4.76 4.03 9.43
CA ILE A 119 -4.33 5.36 9.86
C ILE A 119 -2.82 5.36 10.05
N ARG A 120 -2.16 6.40 9.56
CA ARG A 120 -0.73 6.65 9.72
C ARG A 120 -0.52 8.09 10.16
N GLN A 121 0.66 8.38 10.73
CA GLN A 121 1.03 9.74 11.11
C GLN A 121 2.48 10.04 10.76
N MET A 122 2.75 11.31 10.52
CA MET A 122 4.07 11.92 10.59
C MET A 122 3.95 13.23 11.38
N PRO A 123 5.05 13.87 11.83
CA PRO A 123 4.94 15.15 12.52
C PRO A 123 4.12 16.17 11.72
N GLY A 124 3.03 16.69 12.32
CA GLY A 124 2.15 17.67 11.71
C GLY A 124 1.00 17.12 10.86
N PHE A 125 0.99 15.83 10.54
CA PHE A 125 0.03 15.24 9.60
C PHE A 125 -0.47 13.86 10.00
N ILE A 126 -1.75 13.62 9.68
CA ILE A 126 -2.42 12.34 9.81
C ILE A 126 -2.89 11.91 8.42
N PHE A 127 -2.71 10.63 8.12
CA PHE A 127 -3.11 10.03 6.86
C PHE A 127 -4.13 8.94 7.13
N ILE A 128 -5.24 8.96 6.39
CA ILE A 128 -6.31 7.97 6.50
C ILE A 128 -6.52 7.34 5.13
N ASP A 129 -6.24 6.05 5.04
CA ASP A 129 -6.55 5.25 3.86
C ASP A 129 -8.02 4.85 3.91
N THR A 130 -8.74 5.08 2.82
CA THR A 130 -10.10 4.61 2.60
C THR A 130 -10.18 3.77 1.32
N HIS A 131 -11.07 2.79 1.30
CA HIS A 131 -11.27 1.88 0.17
C HIS A 131 -12.65 2.12 -0.44
N LEU A 132 -12.69 2.48 -1.74
CA LEU A 132 -13.92 2.76 -2.47
C LEU A 132 -14.49 1.51 -3.12
N ASN A 133 -13.60 0.68 -3.67
CA ASN A 133 -13.90 -0.62 -4.26
C ASN A 133 -12.59 -1.43 -4.30
N PRO A 134 -12.61 -2.73 -4.63
CA PRO A 134 -11.41 -3.59 -4.63
C PRO A 134 -10.18 -3.03 -5.35
N SER A 135 -10.36 -2.14 -6.34
CA SER A 135 -9.29 -1.59 -7.17
C SER A 135 -8.97 -0.12 -6.89
N ALA A 136 -9.76 0.59 -6.08
CA ALA A 136 -9.59 2.02 -5.87
C ALA A 136 -9.69 2.39 -4.39
N GLY A 137 -8.70 3.13 -3.91
CA GLY A 137 -8.71 3.77 -2.60
C GLY A 137 -8.54 5.28 -2.70
N CYS A 138 -8.70 5.93 -1.57
CA CYS A 138 -8.25 7.29 -1.35
C CYS A 138 -7.35 7.38 -0.12
N LEU A 139 -6.48 8.38 -0.14
CA LEU A 139 -5.66 8.79 0.97
C LEU A 139 -6.07 10.20 1.37
N VAL A 140 -6.74 10.33 2.51
CA VAL A 140 -7.14 11.63 3.06
C VAL A 140 -6.05 12.13 3.99
N VAL A 141 -5.55 13.33 3.70
CA VAL A 141 -4.47 13.99 4.44
C VAL A 141 -5.08 15.05 5.35
N PHE A 142 -4.81 14.94 6.64
CA PHE A 142 -5.19 15.90 7.67
C PHE A 142 -3.94 16.56 8.26
N SER A 143 -4.09 17.80 8.73
CA SER A 143 -3.14 18.37 9.70
C SER A 143 -3.41 17.83 11.11
N ASP A 144 -2.48 18.06 12.03
CA ASP A 144 -2.58 17.64 13.44
C ASP A 144 -3.81 18.19 14.20
N ASP A 145 -4.46 19.24 13.69
CA ASP A 145 -5.71 19.80 14.19
C ASP A 145 -6.97 19.19 13.55
N LEU A 146 -6.81 18.15 12.73
CA LEU A 146 -7.86 17.47 11.97
C LEU A 146 -8.54 18.33 10.89
N ALA A 147 -7.89 19.39 10.41
CA ALA A 147 -8.30 20.04 9.17
C ALA A 147 -7.89 19.20 7.96
N VAL A 148 -8.80 19.00 7.01
CA VAL A 148 -8.49 18.32 5.74
C VAL A 148 -7.57 19.21 4.91
N ARG A 149 -6.43 18.67 4.53
CA ARG A 149 -5.42 19.33 3.68
C ARG A 149 -5.59 18.93 2.21
N LYS A 150 -5.80 17.64 1.97
CA LYS A 150 -5.93 17.06 0.62
C LYS A 150 -6.60 15.70 0.70
N ALA A 151 -7.20 15.27 -0.41
CA ALA A 151 -7.40 13.84 -0.67
C ALA A 151 -6.74 13.45 -1.98
N LEU A 152 -6.11 12.28 -1.99
CA LEU A 152 -5.38 11.73 -3.12
C LEU A 152 -6.03 10.41 -3.53
N SER A 153 -6.10 10.14 -4.82
CA SER A 153 -6.59 8.85 -5.32
C SER A 153 -5.46 7.82 -5.27
N GLY A 154 -5.49 6.95 -4.26
CA GLY A 154 -4.41 6.02 -3.95
C GLY A 154 -4.36 5.64 -2.48
N TRP A 155 -3.27 4.99 -2.08
CA TRP A 155 -3.01 4.60 -0.69
C TRP A 155 -1.57 4.87 -0.28
N TYR A 156 -1.37 5.07 1.03
CA TYR A 156 -0.09 5.41 1.64
C TYR A 156 0.98 4.34 1.38
N LEU A 157 2.21 4.76 1.07
CA LEU A 157 3.39 3.89 1.07
C LEU A 157 4.45 4.35 2.08
N ALA A 158 4.79 5.63 2.07
CA ALA A 158 5.82 6.20 2.96
C ALA A 158 5.60 7.70 3.15
N ALA A 159 6.16 8.27 4.22
CA ALA A 159 6.23 9.70 4.42
C ALA A 159 7.56 10.07 5.10
N PHE A 160 8.08 11.25 4.76
CA PHE A 160 9.34 11.79 5.27
C PHE A 160 9.09 13.09 6.02
N ARG A 161 9.82 13.33 7.12
CA ARG A 161 9.84 14.62 7.86
C ARG A 161 9.98 15.88 7.00
N SER A 162 10.55 15.77 5.81
CA SER A 162 10.61 16.86 4.82
C SER A 162 9.24 17.31 4.31
N GLY A 163 8.17 16.56 4.59
CA GLY A 163 6.83 16.80 4.05
C GLY A 163 6.57 16.08 2.74
N LEU A 164 7.40 15.10 2.36
CA LEU A 164 7.17 14.26 1.19
C LEU A 164 6.34 13.03 1.57
N LEU A 165 5.18 12.89 0.94
CA LEU A 165 4.32 11.71 1.01
C LEU A 165 4.50 10.89 -0.27
N VAL A 166 4.81 9.62 -0.13
CA VAL A 166 4.85 8.65 -1.24
C VAL A 166 3.62 7.77 -1.15
N PHE A 167 2.91 7.63 -2.26
CA PHE A 167 1.67 6.89 -2.31
C PHE A 167 1.55 6.13 -3.63
N HIS A 168 0.91 4.97 -3.57
CA HIS A 168 0.52 4.20 -4.74
C HIS A 168 -0.77 4.80 -5.29
N ARG A 169 -0.82 5.13 -6.58
CA ARG A 169 -2.02 5.72 -7.18
C ARG A 169 -3.08 4.65 -7.41
N SER A 170 -4.35 5.00 -7.25
CA SER A 170 -5.43 4.08 -7.62
C SER A 170 -5.47 3.88 -9.13
N GLN A 171 -5.76 2.64 -9.56
CA GLN A 171 -5.88 2.27 -10.98
C GLN A 171 -7.04 1.30 -11.18
N ILE A 172 -7.49 1.14 -12.41
CA ILE A 172 -8.46 0.11 -12.73
C ILE A 172 -7.69 -1.22 -12.83
N HIS A 173 -7.89 -2.14 -11.89
CA HIS A 173 -7.15 -3.41 -11.81
C HIS A 173 -7.96 -4.63 -12.29
N PHE A 174 -9.01 -4.46 -13.10
CA PHE A 174 -9.84 -5.58 -13.59
C PHE A 174 -9.19 -6.41 -14.72
N ALA A 175 -7.97 -6.07 -15.14
CA ALA A 175 -7.08 -6.79 -16.07
C ALA A 175 -5.71 -6.07 -16.07
N PRO A 176 -4.62 -6.65 -16.65
CA PRO A 176 -3.38 -5.94 -16.94
C PRO A 176 -3.62 -4.83 -17.98
N THR A 177 -4.21 -3.71 -17.55
CA THR A 177 -4.55 -2.56 -18.40
C THR A 177 -3.73 -1.33 -18.10
N HIS A 178 -3.19 -1.23 -16.87
CA HIS A 178 -2.39 -0.10 -16.42
C HIS A 178 -1.20 -0.59 -15.60
N PRO A 179 0.01 -0.06 -15.86
CA PRO A 179 1.14 -0.33 -14.99
C PRO A 179 0.91 0.38 -13.67
N MET A 180 1.22 -0.26 -12.54
CA MET A 180 1.32 0.37 -11.22
C MET A 180 2.03 1.73 -11.32
N GLU A 181 1.46 2.72 -10.65
CA GLU A 181 1.99 4.07 -10.58
C GLU A 181 2.22 4.45 -9.12
N ILE A 182 3.41 4.98 -8.85
CA ILE A 182 3.76 5.54 -7.54
C ILE A 182 4.09 7.01 -7.75
N ALA A 183 3.54 7.85 -6.88
CA ALA A 183 3.76 9.28 -6.91
C ALA A 183 4.25 9.80 -5.55
N VAL A 184 4.91 10.94 -5.62
CA VAL A 184 5.28 11.75 -4.47
C VAL A 184 4.39 12.99 -4.46
N TYR A 185 3.91 13.35 -3.28
CA TYR A 185 3.17 14.56 -3.00
C TYR A 185 3.93 15.37 -1.95
N ASN A 186 4.22 16.63 -2.26
CA ASN A 186 4.86 17.57 -1.34
C ASN A 186 3.80 18.34 -0.56
N LEU A 187 3.71 18.06 0.74
CA LEU A 187 2.73 18.64 1.68
C LEU A 187 2.88 20.16 1.87
N GLN A 188 4.04 20.73 1.54
CA GLN A 188 4.30 22.17 1.66
C GLN A 188 3.92 22.92 0.39
N SER A 189 4.25 22.38 -0.78
CA SER A 189 4.05 23.06 -2.07
C SER A 189 2.80 22.63 -2.83
N ASP A 190 2.04 21.65 -2.32
CA ASP A 190 0.91 21.00 -3.00
C ASP A 190 1.28 20.39 -4.38
N ALA A 191 2.58 20.11 -4.59
CA ALA A 191 3.08 19.57 -5.85
C ALA A 191 3.03 18.05 -5.84
N GLN A 192 2.58 17.45 -6.94
CA GLN A 192 2.57 16.00 -7.14
C GLN A 192 3.46 15.61 -8.33
N THR A 193 4.22 14.54 -8.21
CA THR A 193 5.07 14.02 -9.28
C THR A 193 5.07 12.49 -9.27
N GLN A 194 4.79 11.88 -10.41
CA GLN A 194 4.91 10.44 -10.58
C GLN A 194 6.39 10.04 -10.63
N ILE A 195 6.77 9.04 -9.84
CA ILE A 195 8.15 8.52 -9.76
C ILE A 195 8.27 7.10 -10.32
N TYR A 196 7.16 6.39 -10.48
CA TYR A 196 7.11 5.05 -11.06
C TYR A 196 5.92 4.89 -12.02
N PRO A 197 6.08 4.19 -13.16
CA PRO A 197 7.36 3.72 -13.70
C PRO A 197 8.27 4.90 -14.10
N PRO A 198 9.61 4.80 -13.93
CA PRO A 198 10.51 5.83 -14.39
C PRO A 198 10.48 5.96 -15.92
N LEU A 199 10.67 7.18 -16.44
CA LEU A 199 10.70 7.42 -17.89
C LEU A 199 11.79 6.62 -18.61
N GLN A 200 12.94 6.43 -17.96
CA GLN A 200 14.06 5.65 -18.48
C GLN A 200 14.28 4.43 -17.60
N ASP A 201 13.71 3.30 -18.03
CA ASP A 201 13.83 2.03 -17.33
C ASP A 201 14.29 0.92 -18.28
N PRO A 202 15.61 0.68 -18.40
CA PRO A 202 16.14 -0.34 -19.30
C PRO A 202 15.68 -1.76 -18.94
N ILE A 203 15.47 -2.06 -17.65
CA ILE A 203 15.03 -3.40 -17.22
C ILE A 203 13.59 -3.63 -17.65
N ARG A 204 12.72 -2.62 -17.47
CA ARG A 204 11.35 -2.66 -18.00
C ARG A 204 11.34 -2.73 -19.52
N ALA A 205 12.18 -1.96 -20.21
CA ALA A 205 12.25 -2.00 -21.66
C ALA A 205 12.65 -3.39 -22.18
N GLU A 206 13.69 -4.01 -21.62
CA GLU A 206 14.10 -5.38 -21.95
C GLU A 206 12.97 -6.38 -21.73
N TYR A 207 12.24 -6.26 -20.63
CA TYR A 207 11.10 -7.10 -20.32
C TYR A 207 9.97 -6.96 -21.35
N VAL A 208 9.64 -5.72 -21.74
CA VAL A 208 8.65 -5.43 -22.78
C VAL A 208 9.04 -6.02 -24.13
N GLU A 209 10.32 -5.93 -24.50
CA GLU A 209 10.83 -6.55 -25.74
C GLU A 209 10.70 -8.07 -25.70
N ARG A 210 11.03 -8.71 -24.57
CA ARG A 210 10.84 -10.15 -24.37
C ARG A 210 9.38 -10.54 -24.54
N LEU A 211 8.46 -9.80 -23.89
CA LEU A 211 7.03 -10.05 -24.00
C LEU A 211 6.50 -9.88 -25.41
N ARG A 212 6.98 -8.89 -26.18
CA ARG A 212 6.48 -8.65 -27.54
C ARG A 212 6.58 -9.89 -28.43
N SER A 213 7.64 -10.68 -28.28
CA SER A 213 7.82 -11.93 -29.03
C SER A 213 6.85 -13.06 -28.66
N LEU A 214 6.21 -12.93 -27.49
CA LEU A 214 5.28 -13.91 -26.92
C LEU A 214 3.82 -13.43 -26.98
N MET A 215 3.60 -12.16 -27.37
CA MET A 215 2.27 -11.60 -27.45
C MET A 215 1.46 -12.32 -28.54
N PRO A 216 0.18 -12.61 -28.27
CA PRO A 216 -0.71 -13.16 -29.27
C PRO A 216 -1.14 -12.08 -30.28
N GLY A 217 -1.78 -12.49 -31.37
CA GLY A 217 -2.34 -11.56 -32.35
C GLY A 217 -3.54 -10.77 -31.81
N GLU A 218 -3.88 -9.65 -32.47
CA GLU A 218 -4.96 -8.75 -32.04
C GLU A 218 -6.32 -9.43 -31.87
N ASP A 219 -6.62 -10.42 -32.71
CA ASP A 219 -7.86 -11.18 -32.64
C ASP A 219 -7.99 -11.95 -31.33
N TRP A 220 -6.90 -12.55 -30.85
CA TRP A 220 -6.90 -13.27 -29.59
C TRP A 220 -7.11 -12.31 -28.42
N CYS A 221 -6.41 -11.17 -28.41
CA CYS A 221 -6.58 -10.18 -27.32
C CYS A 221 -8.04 -9.70 -27.25
N ARG A 222 -8.65 -9.43 -28.41
CA ARG A 222 -10.04 -8.98 -28.51
C ARG A 222 -11.01 -10.05 -28.01
N GLU A 223 -10.82 -11.29 -28.42
CA GLU A 223 -11.65 -12.43 -27.98
C GLU A 223 -11.56 -12.66 -26.47
N HIS A 224 -10.37 -12.45 -25.88
CA HIS A 224 -10.12 -12.69 -24.46
C HIS A 224 -10.24 -11.42 -23.60
N ASN A 225 -10.69 -10.30 -24.18
CA ASN A 225 -10.82 -9.00 -23.53
C ASN A 225 -9.56 -8.58 -22.74
N THR A 226 -8.39 -8.76 -23.37
CA THR A 226 -7.09 -8.38 -22.78
C THR A 226 -6.36 -7.36 -23.64
N SER A 227 -5.33 -6.76 -23.07
CA SER A 227 -4.48 -5.80 -23.78
C SER A 227 -3.51 -6.50 -24.73
N CYS A 228 -3.36 -5.96 -25.95
CA CYS A 228 -2.24 -6.33 -26.83
C CYS A 228 -0.98 -5.47 -26.60
N ASP A 229 -0.96 -4.59 -25.60
CA ASP A 229 0.22 -3.76 -25.31
C ASP A 229 1.15 -4.50 -24.33
N PRO A 230 2.36 -4.92 -24.77
CA PRO A 230 3.31 -5.61 -23.89
C PRO A 230 3.82 -4.73 -22.75
N ARG A 231 3.47 -3.43 -22.70
CA ARG A 231 3.77 -2.53 -21.58
C ARG A 231 2.74 -2.58 -20.45
N GLN A 232 1.60 -3.24 -20.65
CA GLN A 232 0.52 -3.29 -19.65
C GLN A 232 0.61 -4.50 -18.73
N PHE A 233 1.74 -5.21 -18.69
CA PHE A 233 1.94 -6.35 -17.82
C PHE A 233 1.67 -5.98 -16.35
N SER A 234 1.19 -6.96 -15.59
CA SER A 234 0.90 -6.75 -14.18
C SER A 234 2.19 -6.45 -13.43
N ASN A 235 2.17 -5.38 -12.65
CA ASN A 235 3.23 -5.06 -11.73
C ASN A 235 2.67 -4.66 -10.38
N GLU A 236 3.05 -5.41 -9.36
CA GLU A 236 2.67 -5.16 -7.97
C GLU A 236 3.92 -4.92 -7.13
N ILE A 237 3.76 -4.20 -6.01
CA ILE A 237 4.80 -4.16 -4.99
C ILE A 237 4.82 -5.53 -4.31
N TRP A 238 5.94 -6.23 -4.45
CA TRP A 238 6.18 -7.48 -3.75
C TRP A 238 6.83 -7.20 -2.39
N GLY A 239 6.12 -7.56 -1.31
CA GLY A 239 6.60 -7.34 0.05
C GLY A 239 6.36 -5.92 0.57
N ALA A 240 7.21 -5.47 1.49
CA ALA A 240 7.08 -4.19 2.16
C ALA A 240 7.93 -3.12 1.47
N VAL A 241 7.50 -1.86 1.59
CA VAL A 241 8.32 -0.71 1.20
C VAL A 241 9.32 -0.42 2.31
N ALA A 242 10.61 -0.45 1.96
CA ALA A 242 11.69 -0.06 2.85
C ALA A 242 11.87 1.45 2.84
N VAL A 243 12.06 2.07 4.01
CA VAL A 243 12.25 3.52 4.14
C VAL A 243 13.41 3.80 5.08
N ASN A 244 14.28 4.73 4.68
CA ASN A 244 15.26 5.35 5.55
C ASN A 244 14.99 6.86 5.55
N GLU A 245 14.38 7.33 6.63
CA GLU A 245 13.99 8.74 6.77
C GLU A 245 15.20 9.68 6.81
N GLU A 246 16.26 9.31 7.52
CA GLU A 246 17.47 10.13 7.66
C GLU A 246 18.18 10.33 6.31
N ALA A 247 18.26 9.27 5.51
CA ALA A 247 18.83 9.34 4.17
C ALA A 247 17.87 9.91 3.13
N GLY A 248 16.58 10.11 3.45
CA GLY A 248 15.55 10.45 2.47
C GLY A 248 15.42 9.38 1.39
N ALA A 249 15.53 8.09 1.75
CA ALA A 249 15.54 6.98 0.81
C ALA A 249 14.33 6.06 0.97
N MET A 250 13.88 5.49 -0.14
CA MET A 250 12.85 4.46 -0.20
C MET A 250 13.25 3.37 -1.17
N ALA A 251 12.95 2.12 -0.85
CA ALA A 251 13.09 1.02 -1.80
C ALA A 251 11.85 0.11 -1.79
N PHE A 252 11.56 -0.48 -2.93
CA PHE A 252 10.55 -1.52 -3.06
C PHE A 252 10.92 -2.48 -4.18
N VAL A 253 10.29 -3.64 -4.20
CA VAL A 253 10.42 -4.62 -5.28
C VAL A 253 9.14 -4.59 -6.10
N ALA A 254 9.24 -4.38 -7.41
CA ALA A 254 8.13 -4.58 -8.33
C ALA A 254 8.24 -5.99 -8.93
N ARG A 255 7.18 -6.78 -8.84
CA ARG A 255 7.08 -8.06 -9.57
C ARG A 255 6.47 -7.82 -10.93
N PHE A 256 7.19 -8.11 -12.00
CA PHE A 256 6.67 -8.09 -13.35
C PHE A 256 6.07 -9.45 -13.67
N ASP A 257 4.79 -9.47 -14.06
CA ASP A 257 4.05 -10.71 -14.35
C ASP A 257 3.24 -10.52 -15.65
N PRO A 258 3.41 -11.39 -16.66
CA PRO A 258 2.64 -11.29 -17.90
C PRO A 258 1.27 -11.97 -17.81
N GLY A 259 0.84 -12.42 -16.63
CA GLY A 259 -0.44 -13.06 -16.40
C GLY A 259 -1.59 -12.27 -17.02
N GLY A 260 -2.38 -12.95 -17.85
CA GLY A 260 -3.49 -12.36 -18.59
C GLY A 260 -3.11 -11.66 -19.90
N LEU A 261 -1.82 -11.38 -20.19
CA LEU A 261 -1.38 -10.82 -21.48
C LEU A 261 -0.99 -11.87 -22.51
N VAL A 262 -0.42 -12.98 -22.05
CA VAL A 262 0.01 -14.09 -22.92
C VAL A 262 -0.89 -15.31 -22.72
N PRO A 263 -1.10 -16.15 -23.75
CA PRO A 263 -1.82 -17.40 -23.60
C PRO A 263 -1.19 -18.27 -22.50
N LYS A 264 -2.03 -18.94 -21.71
CA LYS A 264 -1.58 -19.75 -20.57
C LYS A 264 -0.59 -20.82 -21.00
N GLU A 265 -0.78 -21.41 -22.18
CA GLU A 265 0.12 -22.43 -22.73
C GLU A 265 1.49 -21.87 -23.06
N VAL A 266 1.58 -20.60 -23.48
CA VAL A 266 2.85 -19.91 -23.71
C VAL A 266 3.52 -19.61 -22.38
N GLN A 267 2.75 -19.18 -21.38
CA GLN A 267 3.26 -18.90 -20.04
C GLN A 267 3.82 -20.16 -19.36
N GLU A 268 3.11 -21.28 -19.43
CA GLU A 268 3.53 -22.56 -18.85
C GLU A 268 4.77 -23.16 -19.52
N ARG A 269 4.99 -22.88 -20.82
CA ARG A 269 6.15 -23.37 -21.58
C ARG A 269 7.37 -22.46 -21.50
N THR A 270 7.20 -21.24 -21.04
CA THR A 270 8.28 -20.25 -20.94
C THR A 270 8.65 -20.05 -19.48
N PRO A 271 9.66 -20.79 -18.96
CA PRO A 271 10.08 -20.62 -17.58
C PRO A 271 10.58 -19.18 -17.33
N ASP A 272 10.50 -18.73 -16.08
CA ASP A 272 11.06 -17.46 -15.61
C ASP A 272 10.51 -16.20 -16.30
N LEU A 273 9.25 -16.24 -16.72
CA LEU A 273 8.58 -15.06 -17.25
C LEU A 273 8.30 -13.99 -16.20
N THR A 274 8.12 -14.37 -14.94
CA THR A 274 8.00 -13.43 -13.82
C THR A 274 9.37 -12.87 -13.47
N GLN A 275 9.46 -11.55 -13.25
CA GLN A 275 10.72 -10.90 -12.94
C GLN A 275 10.57 -9.88 -11.80
N ASP A 276 11.32 -10.09 -10.72
CA ASP A 276 11.35 -9.17 -9.58
C ASP A 276 12.44 -8.11 -9.79
N VAL A 277 12.07 -6.83 -9.69
CA VAL A 277 12.96 -5.68 -9.92
C VAL A 277 12.94 -4.77 -8.69
N ALA A 278 14.10 -4.57 -8.08
CA ALA A 278 14.28 -3.60 -7.01
C ALA A 278 14.36 -2.20 -7.59
N TYR A 279 13.62 -1.27 -7.00
CA TYR A 279 13.75 0.17 -7.24
C TYR A 279 14.17 0.85 -5.94
N VAL A 280 15.18 1.72 -6.03
CA VAL A 280 15.68 2.53 -4.91
C VAL A 280 15.61 4.00 -5.31
N PHE A 281 14.91 4.79 -4.51
CA PHE A 281 14.72 6.22 -4.69
C PHE A 281 15.44 6.99 -3.59
N LEU A 282 16.10 8.07 -3.96
CA LEU A 282 16.71 9.04 -3.06
C LEU A 282 16.07 10.40 -3.31
N PHE A 283 15.38 10.90 -2.29
CA PHE A 283 14.66 12.16 -2.32
C PHE A 283 15.55 13.29 -1.80
N SER A 284 15.63 14.36 -2.57
CA SER A 284 16.26 15.62 -2.17
C SER A 284 15.29 16.77 -2.41
N PRO A 285 15.50 17.96 -1.82
CA PRO A 285 14.61 19.11 -2.02
C PRO A 285 14.38 19.52 -3.47
N HIS A 286 15.31 19.19 -4.38
CA HIS A 286 15.29 19.65 -5.77
C HIS A 286 15.20 18.53 -6.81
N ALA A 287 15.38 17.27 -6.40
CA ALA A 287 15.43 16.15 -7.34
C ALA A 287 15.10 14.83 -6.67
N VAL A 288 14.53 13.92 -7.45
CA VAL A 288 14.41 12.50 -7.12
C VAL A 288 15.41 11.75 -7.98
N ARG A 289 16.38 11.09 -7.34
CA ARG A 289 17.28 10.14 -8.03
C ARG A 289 16.74 8.74 -7.83
N HIS A 290 16.92 7.88 -8.83
CA HIS A 290 16.58 6.47 -8.69
C HIS A 290 17.64 5.56 -9.29
N ARG A 291 17.59 4.29 -8.86
CA ARG A 291 18.34 3.15 -9.40
C ARG A 291 17.43 1.92 -9.39
N GLN A 292 17.68 1.02 -10.32
CA GLN A 292 16.91 -0.21 -10.48
C GLN A 292 17.83 -1.39 -10.82
N PHE A 293 17.49 -2.56 -10.30
CA PHE A 293 18.26 -3.79 -10.45
C PHE A 293 17.33 -4.99 -10.48
N ARG A 294 17.72 -6.08 -11.16
CA ARG A 294 17.03 -7.36 -10.93
C ARG A 294 17.23 -7.74 -9.47
N PHE A 295 16.16 -8.17 -8.80
CA PHE A 295 16.22 -8.46 -7.37
C PHE A 295 17.22 -9.58 -7.05
N SER A 296 17.40 -10.54 -7.95
CA SER A 296 18.40 -11.60 -7.84
C SER A 296 19.85 -11.10 -7.78
N GLU A 297 20.14 -9.91 -8.32
CA GLU A 297 21.50 -9.37 -8.42
C GLU A 297 21.93 -8.58 -7.16
N ILE A 298 21.00 -8.20 -6.27
CA ILE A 298 21.29 -7.22 -5.21
C ILE A 298 22.25 -7.76 -4.14
N ARG A 299 22.22 -9.07 -3.87
CA ARG A 299 23.11 -9.70 -2.88
C ARG A 299 24.55 -9.69 -3.37
N GLU A 300 24.78 -10.12 -4.60
CA GLU A 300 26.11 -10.16 -5.19
C GLU A 300 26.68 -8.76 -5.38
N ARG A 301 25.87 -7.82 -5.89
CA ARG A 301 26.34 -6.47 -6.22
C ARG A 301 26.50 -5.55 -5.01
N PHE A 302 25.64 -5.69 -4.01
CA PHE A 302 25.53 -4.71 -2.92
C PHE A 302 25.59 -5.32 -1.53
N GLY A 303 25.71 -6.65 -1.40
CA GLY A 303 25.65 -7.34 -0.12
C GLY A 303 24.29 -7.24 0.57
N ALA A 304 23.24 -6.85 -0.16
CA ALA A 304 21.88 -6.73 0.35
C ALA A 304 21.18 -8.09 0.29
N ALA A 305 20.64 -8.58 1.41
CA ALA A 305 19.90 -9.84 1.46
C ALA A 305 18.38 -9.63 1.33
N ALA A 306 17.89 -8.44 1.66
CA ALA A 306 16.49 -8.08 1.61
C ALA A 306 16.28 -6.63 1.14
N GLN A 307 15.03 -6.28 0.83
CA GLN A 307 14.65 -4.93 0.41
C GLN A 307 15.04 -3.84 1.44
N ASP A 308 14.96 -4.15 2.74
CA ASP A 308 15.32 -3.23 3.82
C ASP A 308 16.82 -2.89 3.85
N ASP A 309 17.67 -3.76 3.31
CA ASP A 309 19.09 -3.48 3.20
C ASP A 309 19.40 -2.40 2.17
N LEU A 310 18.54 -2.23 1.15
CA LEU A 310 18.77 -1.30 0.05
C LEU A 310 18.73 0.17 0.45
N VAL A 311 18.10 0.47 1.59
CA VAL A 311 18.02 1.83 2.15
C VAL A 311 19.05 2.08 3.26
N LYS A 312 19.94 1.11 3.56
CA LYS A 312 21.00 1.31 4.54
C LYS A 312 22.07 2.26 3.99
N PRO A 313 22.62 3.19 4.81
CA PRO A 313 23.58 4.20 4.35
C PRO A 313 24.74 3.64 3.50
N ALA A 314 25.43 2.60 3.99
CA ALA A 314 26.55 1.99 3.26
C ALA A 314 26.15 1.34 1.93
N VAL A 315 24.90 0.87 1.79
CA VAL A 315 24.37 0.32 0.53
C VAL A 315 24.00 1.45 -0.42
N LEU A 316 23.34 2.51 0.07
CA LEU A 316 23.02 3.71 -0.71
C LEU A 316 24.28 4.36 -1.30
N ASP A 317 25.35 4.48 -0.52
CA ASP A 317 26.62 5.00 -1.01
C ASP A 317 27.13 4.19 -2.21
N ARG A 318 27.11 2.85 -2.14
CA ARG A 318 27.51 1.98 -3.27
C ARG A 318 26.59 2.12 -4.47
N LEU A 319 25.27 2.15 -4.24
CA LEU A 319 24.25 2.25 -5.30
C LEU A 319 24.38 3.54 -6.11
N PHE A 320 24.69 4.64 -5.43
CA PHE A 320 24.68 5.98 -6.01
C PHE A 320 26.08 6.57 -6.28
N ALA A 321 27.16 5.92 -5.83
CA ALA A 321 28.54 6.25 -6.19
C ALA A 321 28.93 5.78 -7.61
N GLN A 322 28.23 4.79 -8.16
CA GLN A 322 28.36 4.42 -9.56
C GLN A 322 27.83 5.57 -10.42
N THR A 323 28.74 6.41 -10.92
CA THR A 323 28.45 7.39 -11.97
C THR A 323 27.96 6.64 -13.20
N SER A 324 26.84 7.07 -13.77
CA SER A 324 26.39 6.58 -15.08
C SER A 324 27.57 6.59 -16.06
N PRO A 325 27.77 5.56 -16.90
CA PRO A 325 28.74 5.66 -17.97
C PRO A 325 28.41 6.93 -18.77
N ARG A 326 29.42 7.78 -18.99
CA ARG A 326 29.32 8.89 -19.93
C ARG A 326 28.77 8.30 -21.24
N PRO A 327 27.77 8.92 -21.89
CA PRO A 327 27.46 8.55 -23.26
C PRO A 327 28.75 8.74 -24.06
N GLU A 328 29.27 7.66 -24.64
CA GLU A 328 30.31 7.75 -25.65
C GLU A 328 29.77 8.66 -26.75
N ARG A 329 30.52 9.74 -27.03
CA ARG A 329 30.25 10.64 -28.14
C ARG A 329 30.72 10.01 -29.44
#